data_AF-A0A820RF93-F1
#
_entry.id   AF-A0A820RF93-F1
#
_cell.length_a   1.000
_cell.length_b   1.000
_cell.length_c   1.000
_cell.angle_alpha   90.00
_cell.angle_beta   90.00
_cell.angle_gamma   90.00
#
_symmetry.space_group_name_H-M   'P 1'
#
loop_
_entity.id
_entity.type
_entity.pdbx_description
1 polymer ?
#
loop_
_entity_poly.entity_id
_entity_poly.type
_entity_poly.pdbx_seq_one_letter_code
_entity_poly.pdbx_strand_id
1 'polypeptide(L)'
;ADIDRIKSEVHRQTSLCQCSNKYDVQQIAEGRYRFGGSQSLRLVRILRSTVMVRVGGGWTALDEFLVRHDPCRGNRKKRAIYRTTAFEGL
;
A
#
# COMPACT_ATOMS: atom_id res chain seq x y z
N ALA A 1 9.39 12.54 16.11
CA ALA A 1 8.26 13.39 15.67
C ALA A 1 7.35 12.59 14.74
N ASP A 2 6.14 13.05 14.41
CA ASP A 2 5.19 12.29 13.57
C ASP A 2 5.76 11.82 12.22
N ILE A 3 6.74 12.56 11.69
CA ILE A 3 7.52 12.20 10.50
C ILE A 3 8.19 10.83 10.66
N ASP A 4 8.78 10.54 11.81
CA ASP A 4 9.48 9.28 12.07
C ASP A 4 8.50 8.11 12.07
N ARG A 5 7.32 8.30 12.67
CA ARG A 5 6.25 7.30 12.66
C ARG A 5 5.77 7.01 11.24
N ILE A 6 5.61 8.05 10.41
CA ILE A 6 5.26 7.90 9.00
C ILE A 6 6.34 7.11 8.27
N LYS A 7 7.62 7.48 8.42
CA LYS A 7 8.76 6.79 7.79
C LYS A 7 8.81 5.31 8.20
N SER A 8 8.70 5.02 9.50
CA SER A 8 8.73 3.65 10.02
C SER A 8 7.59 2.81 9.46
N GLU A 9 6.36 3.32 9.44
CA GLU A 9 5.21 2.57 8.93
C GLU A 9 5.25 2.41 7.41
N VAL A 10 5.70 3.43 6.66
CA VAL A 10 5.94 3.32 5.22
C VAL A 10 6.97 2.24 4.93
N HIS A 11 8.10 2.23 5.65
CA HIS A 11 9.11 1.20 5.50
C HIS A 11 8.58 -0.19 5.84
N ARG A 12 7.89 -0.33 6.98
CA ARG A 12 7.29 -1.60 7.44
C ARG A 12 6.28 -2.14 6.44
N GLN A 13 5.44 -1.29 5.85
CA GLN A 13 4.49 -1.72 4.84
C GLN A 13 5.20 -2.11 3.55
N THR A 14 6.14 -1.30 3.07
CA THR A 14 6.82 -1.53 1.79
C THR A 14 7.66 -2.82 1.80
N SER A 15 8.25 -3.18 2.95
CA SER A 15 8.99 -4.44 3.10
C SER A 15 8.13 -5.70 2.96
N LEU A 16 6.80 -5.60 3.09
CA LEU A 16 5.86 -6.71 2.85
C LEU A 16 5.62 -7.00 1.36
N CYS A 17 6.15 -6.18 0.46
CA CYS A 17 6.01 -6.39 -0.98
C CYS A 17 6.75 -7.66 -1.44
N GLN A 18 6.04 -8.54 -2.14
CA GLN A 18 6.56 -9.82 -2.66
C GLN A 18 6.90 -9.78 -4.15
N CYS A 19 6.75 -8.64 -4.81
CA CYS A 19 7.13 -8.49 -6.22
C CYS A 19 8.63 -8.77 -6.42
N SER A 20 8.99 -9.29 -7.59
CA SER A 20 10.38 -9.44 -8.04
C SER A 20 11.04 -8.07 -8.17
N ASN A 21 10.36 -7.13 -8.85
CA ASN A 21 10.67 -5.71 -8.77
C ASN A 21 9.83 -5.07 -7.65
N LYS A 22 10.49 -4.63 -6.57
CA LYS A 22 9.80 -4.13 -5.36
C LYS A 22 8.96 -2.90 -5.67
N TYR A 23 7.80 -2.81 -5.03
CA TYR A 23 6.95 -1.63 -5.10
C TYR A 23 7.66 -0.48 -4.41
N ASP A 24 8.23 0.44 -5.19
CA ASP A 24 9.07 1.52 -4.66
C ASP A 24 8.23 2.63 -4.01
N VAL A 25 8.69 3.14 -2.87
CA VAL A 25 8.06 4.26 -2.17
C VAL A 25 9.15 5.23 -1.72
N GLN A 26 9.17 6.41 -2.33
CA GLN A 26 10.23 7.40 -2.12
C GLN A 26 9.67 8.63 -1.40
N GLN A 27 10.34 9.05 -0.32
CA GLN A 27 10.06 10.35 0.28
C GLN A 27 10.73 11.45 -0.53
N ILE A 28 9.95 12.43 -0.99
CA ILE A 28 10.44 13.55 -1.79
C ILE A 28 10.59 14.82 -0.94
N ALA A 29 9.69 15.01 0.02
CA ALA A 29 9.78 16.05 1.04
C ALA A 29 9.02 15.62 2.30
N GLU A 30 9.01 16.46 3.33
CA GLU A 30 8.18 16.22 4.51
C GLU A 30 6.70 16.06 4.11
N GLY A 31 6.11 14.92 4.49
CA GLY A 31 4.73 14.58 4.15
C GLY A 31 4.46 14.37 2.66
N ARG A 32 5.47 14.31 1.78
CA ARG A 32 5.30 14.11 0.33
C ARG A 32 6.04 12.87 -0.16
N TYR A 33 5.30 11.96 -0.78
CA TYR A 33 5.82 10.66 -1.22
C TYR A 33 5.44 10.35 -2.67
N ARG A 34 6.31 9.60 -3.35
CA ARG A 34 6.04 8.95 -4.63
C ARG A 34 5.80 7.47 -4.37
N PHE A 35 4.83 6.89 -5.08
CA PHE A 35 4.42 5.49 -4.90
C PHE A 35 4.45 4.75 -6.23
N GLY A 36 5.15 3.62 -6.27
CA GLY A 36 5.43 2.82 -7.46
C GLY A 36 6.12 3.63 -8.56
N GLY A 37 5.92 3.21 -9.82
CA GLY A 37 6.42 3.92 -11.00
C GLY A 37 5.63 5.19 -11.37
N SER A 38 4.68 5.64 -10.54
CA SER A 38 3.91 6.85 -10.83
C SER A 38 4.77 8.10 -10.65
N GLN A 39 4.63 9.09 -11.54
CA GLN A 39 5.23 10.41 -11.34
C GLN A 39 4.43 11.29 -10.36
N SER A 40 3.21 10.89 -9.98
CA SER A 40 2.34 11.68 -9.11
C SER A 40 2.84 11.69 -7.65
N LEU A 41 3.04 12.88 -7.08
CA LEU A 41 3.28 13.06 -5.65
C LEU A 41 1.99 12.92 -4.85
N ARG A 42 2.08 12.29 -3.68
CA ARG A 42 0.97 12.13 -2.74
C ARG A 42 1.34 12.71 -1.38
N LEU A 43 0.38 13.40 -0.77
CA LEU A 43 0.49 13.85 0.61
C LEU A 43 0.27 12.66 1.55
N VAL A 44 1.07 12.58 2.60
CA VAL A 44 1.01 11.55 3.63
C VAL A 44 1.02 12.22 4.99
N ARG A 45 0.11 11.78 5.87
CA ARG A 45 0.00 12.27 7.25
C ARG A 45 -0.26 11.13 8.20
N ILE A 46 -0.13 11.39 9.50
CA ILE A 46 -0.63 10.49 10.54
C ILE A 46 -1.92 11.08 11.13
N LEU A 47 -2.92 10.23 11.37
CA LEU A 47 -4.11 10.58 12.13
C LEU A 47 -4.27 9.55 13.25
N ARG A 48 -4.14 10.00 14.50
CA ARG A 48 -4.02 9.15 15.69
C ARG A 48 -2.79 8.25 15.57
N SER A 49 -2.95 7.03 15.07
CA SER A 49 -1.88 6.05 14.86
C SER A 49 -1.89 5.45 13.46
N THR A 50 -2.74 5.97 12.57
CA THR A 50 -2.90 5.46 11.21
C THR A 50 -2.19 6.39 10.23
N VAL A 51 -1.29 5.83 9.42
CA VAL A 51 -0.70 6.57 8.29
C VAL A 51 -1.71 6.62 7.15
N MET A 52 -1.96 7.83 6.66
CA MET A 52 -2.99 8.15 5.68
C MET A 52 -2.36 8.74 4.43
N VAL A 53 -2.80 8.29 3.27
CA VAL A 53 -2.39 8.79 1.95
C VAL A 53 -3.52 9.61 1.34
N ARG A 54 -3.21 10.80 0.83
CA ARG A 54 -4.17 11.64 0.10
C ARG A 54 -4.47 11.01 -1.25
N VAL A 55 -5.77 10.87 -1.53
CA VAL A 55 -6.34 10.45 -2.81
C VAL A 55 -7.40 11.48 -3.21
N GLY A 56 -7.83 11.49 -4.48
CA GLY A 56 -8.68 12.57 -5.02
C GLY A 56 -9.79 13.04 -4.06
N GLY A 57 -10.72 12.15 -3.70
CA GLY A 57 -11.87 12.47 -2.84
C GLY A 57 -11.63 12.44 -1.33
N GLY A 58 -10.39 12.24 -0.83
CA GLY A 58 -10.18 12.14 0.61
C GLY A 58 -8.84 11.55 1.06
N TRP A 59 -8.85 10.88 2.20
CA TRP A 59 -7.70 10.22 2.79
C TRP A 59 -8.00 8.73 2.93
N THR A 60 -7.06 7.87 2.52
CA THR A 60 -7.19 6.41 2.68
C THR A 60 -6.02 5.92 3.53
N ALA A 61 -6.21 4.84 4.30
CA ALA A 61 -5.13 4.28 5.09
C ALA A 61 -4.03 3.70 4.17
N LEU A 62 -2.76 3.75 4.61
CA LEU A 62 -1.63 3.34 3.78
C LEU A 62 -1.72 1.87 3.33
N ASP A 63 -2.17 0.98 4.20
CA ASP A 63 -2.39 -0.43 3.89
C ASP A 63 -3.46 -0.62 2.81
N GLU A 64 -4.61 0.05 2.92
CA GLU A 64 -5.66 0.04 1.91
C GLU A 64 -5.19 0.63 0.57
N PHE A 65 -4.40 1.70 0.64
CA PHE A 65 -3.78 2.30 -0.54
C PHE A 65 -2.91 1.27 -1.26
N LEU A 66 -2.02 0.60 -0.52
CA LEU A 66 -1.10 -0.38 -1.08
C LEU A 66 -1.84 -1.64 -1.60
N VAL A 67 -2.93 -2.07 -0.99
CA VAL A 67 -3.75 -3.19 -1.52
C VAL A 67 -4.22 -2.92 -2.96
N ARG A 68 -4.49 -1.65 -3.30
CA ARG A 68 -4.96 -1.25 -4.63
C ARG A 68 -3.84 -0.98 -5.63
N HIS A 69 -2.62 -0.69 -5.18
CA HIS A 69 -1.54 -0.20 -6.03
C HIS A 69 -0.28 -1.08 -6.05
N ASP A 70 0.02 -1.84 -4.99
CA ASP A 70 1.11 -2.82 -4.96
C ASP A 70 0.65 -4.11 -5.67
N PRO A 71 1.24 -4.50 -6.82
CA PRO A 71 0.74 -5.60 -7.65
C PRO A 71 0.59 -6.94 -6.93
N CYS A 72 1.46 -7.23 -5.94
CA CYS A 72 1.39 -8.49 -5.20
C CYS A 72 0.24 -8.54 -4.18
N ARG A 73 -0.34 -7.39 -3.77
CA ARG A 73 -1.38 -7.33 -2.74
C ARG A 73 -2.78 -7.51 -3.31
N GLY A 74 -3.05 -7.04 -4.53
CA GLY A 74 -4.35 -7.16 -5.19
C GLY A 74 -4.81 -8.60 -5.44
N ASN A 75 -3.86 -9.56 -5.50
CA ASN A 75 -4.14 -10.97 -5.74
C ASN A 75 -4.70 -11.72 -4.52
N ARG A 76 -4.66 -11.14 -3.30
CA ARG A 76 -5.22 -11.79 -2.11
C ARG A 76 -6.74 -11.95 -2.16
N LYS A 77 -7.47 -11.08 -2.87
CA LYS A 77 -8.94 -11.21 -3.03
C LYS A 77 -9.37 -12.19 -4.14
N LYS A 78 -8.52 -12.46 -5.14
CA LYS A 78 -8.84 -13.40 -6.24
C LYS A 78 -8.71 -14.87 -5.84
N ARG A 79 -7.89 -15.19 -4.83
CA ARG A 79 -7.70 -16.57 -4.35
C ARG A 79 -8.85 -17.12 -3.49
N ALA A 80 -9.72 -16.27 -2.96
CA ALA A 80 -10.85 -16.70 -2.13
C ALA A 80 -12.07 -17.17 -2.94
N ILE A 81 -12.17 -16.81 -4.23
CA ILE A 81 -13.36 -17.12 -5.04
C ILE A 81 -13.17 -18.42 -5.85
N TYR A 82 -11.93 -18.77 -6.24
CA TYR A 82 -11.65 -19.97 -7.06
C TYR A 82 -11.25 -21.22 -6.26
N ARG A 83 -11.36 -21.21 -4.91
CA ARG A 83 -10.95 -22.34 -4.06
C ARG A 83 -12.10 -23.17 -3.48
N THR A 84 -13.37 -22.83 -3.77
CA THR A 84 -14.55 -23.54 -3.23
C THR A 84 -15.33 -24.35 -4.26
N THR A 85 -14.99 -24.33 -5.56
CA THR A 85 -15.76 -25.07 -6.59
C THR A 85 -14.95 -26.06 -7.43
N ALA A 86 -13.81 -26.54 -6.94
CA ALA A 86 -13.01 -27.54 -7.67
C ALA A 86 -12.43 -28.60 -6.72
N PHE A 87 -13.32 -29.34 -6.04
CA PHE A 87 -13.01 -30.67 -5.52
C PHE A 87 -14.33 -31.39 -5.21
N GLU A 88 -14.97 -31.94 -6.25
CA GLU A 88 -15.88 -33.08 -6.14
C GLU A 88 -16.09 -33.64 -7.55
N GLY A 89 -15.84 -34.94 -7.73
CA GLY A 89 -16.05 -35.67 -8.98
C GLY A 89 -14.82 -36.40 -9.52
N LEU A 90 -14.17 -37.22 -8.69
CA LEU A 90 -13.75 -38.55 -9.12
C LEU A 90 -14.99 -39.45 -9.12
#